data_AF-A0A8J2Y8N1-F1
#
_entry.id   AF-A0A8J2Y8N1-F1
#
_cell.length_a   1.000
_cell.length_b   1.000
_cell.length_c   1.000
_cell.angle_alpha   90.00
_cell.angle_beta   90.00
_cell.angle_gamma   90.00
#
_symmetry.space_group_name_H-M   'P 1'
#
loop_
_entity.id
_entity.type
_entity.pdbx_description
1 polymer ?
#
loop_
_entity_poly.entity_id
_entity_poly.type
_entity_poly.pdbx_seq_one_letter_code
_entity_poly.pdbx_strand_id
1 'polypeptide(L)'
;MYGYNYSRDNLYFVTICVKDMKCEFGDIKPLDEPPPEGPARELSMTSRNQNHKKMILNRKGEIAEQQWFWLGNQYPYVILHSFIVMPNHIHGILEIDSSKVEEGCMKIKSLSELMGAFKTTSSKLIHLSGYKEFKWHRSFHDHIIRSKKAYQNISKYIETNPLRWESDSKNQ
;
A
#
# COMPACT_ATOMS: atom_id res chain seq x y z
N MET A 1 10.12 23.23 -9.90
CA MET A 1 8.79 22.57 -9.85
C MET A 1 8.62 21.85 -11.18
N TYR A 2 8.96 20.56 -11.27
CA TYR A 2 8.97 19.85 -12.55
C TYR A 2 7.54 19.55 -13.02
N GLY A 3 7.23 19.98 -14.24
CA GLY A 3 5.99 19.71 -14.93
C GLY A 3 5.97 18.26 -15.41
N TYR A 4 5.32 17.40 -14.63
CA TYR A 4 5.02 16.03 -15.06
C TYR A 4 3.94 16.07 -16.14
N ASN A 5 4.20 15.42 -17.27
CA ASN A 5 3.30 15.36 -18.42
C ASN A 5 2.40 14.11 -18.32
N TYR A 6 1.23 14.26 -17.71
CA TYR A 6 0.23 13.20 -17.47
C TYR A 6 -0.48 12.68 -18.74
N SER A 7 -0.03 13.03 -19.94
CA SER A 7 -0.75 12.75 -21.19
C SER A 7 -0.28 11.51 -21.97
N ARG A 8 0.87 10.93 -21.64
CA ARG A 8 1.41 9.75 -22.37
C ARG A 8 1.91 8.59 -21.50
N ASP A 9 1.88 8.74 -20.18
CA ASP A 9 2.24 7.73 -19.21
C ASP A 9 1.25 7.87 -18.05
N ASN A 10 0.68 6.75 -17.59
CA ASN A 10 -0.46 6.78 -16.69
C ASN A 10 -0.03 6.52 -15.26
N LEU A 11 -0.49 7.40 -14.37
CA LEU A 11 -0.39 7.26 -12.93
C LEU A 11 -1.67 6.58 -12.42
N TYR A 12 -1.53 5.49 -11.69
CA TYR A 12 -2.64 4.68 -11.19
C TYR A 12 -2.62 4.64 -9.68
N PHE A 13 -3.76 4.92 -9.07
CA PHE A 13 -4.05 4.47 -7.71
C PHE A 13 -4.64 3.06 -7.79
N VAL A 14 -4.15 2.14 -6.97
CA VAL A 14 -4.67 0.78 -6.87
C VAL A 14 -4.97 0.39 -5.43
N THR A 15 -6.01 -0.43 -5.27
CA THR A 15 -6.35 -1.10 -4.02
C THR A 15 -6.42 -2.60 -4.25
N ILE A 16 -5.65 -3.38 -3.48
CA ILE A 16 -5.65 -4.84 -3.58
C ILE A 16 -6.07 -5.44 -2.24
N CYS A 17 -7.24 -6.07 -2.22
CA CYS A 17 -7.80 -6.65 -1.00
C CYS A 17 -7.43 -8.12 -0.83
N VAL A 18 -7.28 -8.55 0.41
CA VAL A 18 -7.29 -9.95 0.82
C VAL A 18 -8.67 -10.55 0.56
N LYS A 19 -8.73 -11.84 0.24
CA LYS A 19 -10.00 -12.54 0.05
C LYS A 19 -10.86 -12.45 1.31
N ASP A 20 -12.15 -12.18 1.12
CA ASP A 20 -13.14 -12.03 2.20
C ASP A 20 -12.79 -10.93 3.21
N MET A 21 -11.97 -9.94 2.81
CA MET A 21 -11.53 -8.80 3.63
C MET A 21 -10.88 -9.21 4.96
N LYS A 22 -10.25 -10.39 5.01
CA LYS A 22 -9.59 -10.91 6.22
C LYS A 22 -8.37 -10.08 6.58
N CYS A 23 -8.23 -9.76 7.87
CA CYS A 23 -7.05 -9.11 8.42
C CYS A 23 -5.87 -10.11 8.47
N GLU A 24 -5.12 -10.20 7.39
CA GLU A 24 -4.00 -11.12 7.23
C GLU A 24 -2.64 -10.43 7.40
N PHE A 25 -2.53 -9.11 7.25
CA PHE A 25 -1.23 -8.42 7.16
C PHE A 25 -0.70 -7.81 8.45
N GLY A 26 -1.48 -7.86 9.53
CA GLY A 26 -1.09 -7.34 10.84
C GLY A 26 -2.19 -6.49 11.45
N ASP A 27 -1.82 -5.65 12.40
CA ASP A 27 -2.75 -4.91 13.24
C ASP A 27 -2.38 -3.43 13.32
N ILE A 28 -3.39 -2.59 13.54
CA ILE A 28 -3.19 -1.18 13.80
C ILE A 28 -3.17 -0.96 15.31
N LYS A 29 -2.07 -0.40 15.81
CA LYS A 29 -1.88 -0.12 17.24
C LYS A 29 -1.73 1.37 17.50
N PRO A 30 -2.18 1.87 18.67
CA PRO A 30 -1.79 3.19 19.15
C PRO A 30 -0.26 3.28 19.29
N LEU A 31 0.31 4.42 18.93
CA LEU A 31 1.75 4.70 19.11
C LEU A 31 2.11 4.89 20.59
N ASP A 32 1.13 5.25 21.43
CA ASP A 32 1.28 5.50 22.85
C ASP A 32 0.48 4.46 23.66
N GLU A 33 0.95 3.22 23.75
CA GLU A 33 0.51 2.37 24.87
C GLU A 33 1.24 2.86 26.13
N PRO A 34 0.53 3.35 27.17
CA PRO A 34 1.18 3.61 28.44
C PRO A 34 1.76 2.27 28.95
N PRO A 35 2.96 2.27 29.54
CA PRO A 35 3.54 1.05 30.09
C PRO A 35 2.55 0.40 31.06
N PRO A 36 2.46 -0.94 31.10
CA PRO A 36 1.57 -1.65 32.00
C PRO A 36 1.92 -1.29 33.44
N GLU A 37 1.06 -0.48 34.05
CA GLU A 37 0.97 -0.14 35.47
C GLU A 37 2.31 0.13 36.19
N GLY A 38 2.81 1.36 36.05
CA GLY A 38 3.75 1.99 36.99
C GLY A 38 3.18 3.32 37.49
N PRO A 39 3.50 3.78 38.72
CA PRO A 39 2.81 4.90 39.34
C PRO A 39 3.00 6.17 38.51
N ALA A 40 1.87 6.79 38.16
CA ALA A 40 1.78 7.96 37.32
C ALA A 40 2.62 9.12 37.89
N ARG A 41 3.67 9.51 37.17
CA ARG A 41 4.29 10.83 37.36
C ARG A 41 3.52 11.84 36.54
N GLU A 42 2.77 12.66 37.26
CA GLU A 42 2.04 13.83 36.79
C GLU A 42 3.02 14.81 36.11
N LEU A 43 3.03 14.84 34.78
CA LEU A 43 3.77 15.84 34.01
C LEU A 43 2.90 16.44 32.91
N SER A 44 2.46 17.67 33.18
CA SER A 44 1.99 18.74 32.28
C SER A 44 0.83 18.45 31.31
N MET A 45 -0.33 18.97 31.68
CA MET A 45 -1.57 19.09 30.91
C MET A 45 -1.51 20.16 29.79
N THR A 46 -0.49 20.14 28.92
CA THR A 46 -0.44 21.04 27.75
C THR A 46 -0.17 20.28 26.45
N SER A 47 -1.24 20.10 25.67
CA SER A 47 -1.24 19.89 24.21
C SER A 47 -0.47 18.70 23.65
N ARG A 48 -0.84 17.46 23.97
CA ARG A 48 -0.63 16.30 23.06
C ARG A 48 -1.73 15.29 23.28
N ASN A 49 -2.44 14.92 22.21
CA ASN A 49 -2.87 13.56 21.90
C ASN A 49 -3.75 13.60 20.65
N GLN A 50 -3.12 13.89 19.51
CA GLN A 50 -3.61 13.26 18.29
C GLN A 50 -3.31 11.77 18.49
N ASN A 51 -4.35 10.95 18.58
CA ASN A 51 -4.26 9.49 18.60
C ASN A 51 -3.47 9.02 17.37
N HIS A 52 -2.15 8.90 17.48
CA HIS A 52 -1.35 8.41 16.39
C HIS A 52 -1.48 6.88 16.37
N LYS A 53 -2.07 6.36 15.31
CA LYS A 53 -2.18 4.92 15.05
C LYS A 53 -1.16 4.53 13.99
N LYS A 54 -0.53 3.37 14.13
CA LYS A 54 0.43 2.84 13.17
C LYS A 54 0.09 1.40 12.81
N MET A 55 0.27 1.06 11.54
CA MET A 55 0.24 -0.33 11.09
C MET A 55 1.48 -1.08 11.58
N ILE A 56 1.28 -2.19 12.27
CA ILE A 56 2.31 -3.15 12.66
C ILE A 56 2.16 -4.39 11.77
N LEU A 57 3.09 -4.55 10.84
CA LEU A 57 3.06 -5.67 9.90
C LEU A 57 3.43 -6.98 10.59
N ASN A 58 2.73 -8.04 10.21
CA ASN A 58 3.19 -9.40 10.45
C ASN A 58 3.96 -9.91 9.22
N ARG A 59 4.41 -11.18 9.27
CA ARG A 59 5.19 -11.80 8.18
C ARG A 59 4.52 -11.72 6.80
N LYS A 60 3.19 -11.85 6.71
CA LYS A 60 2.47 -11.75 5.43
C LYS A 60 2.44 -10.31 4.92
N GLY A 61 2.25 -9.35 5.82
CA GLY A 61 2.31 -7.92 5.51
C GLY A 61 3.69 -7.48 5.03
N GLU A 62 4.75 -7.95 5.69
CA GLU A 62 6.14 -7.72 5.28
C GLU A 62 6.41 -8.27 3.87
N ILE A 63 5.94 -9.49 3.57
CA ILE A 63 6.08 -10.07 2.22
C ILE A 63 5.30 -9.25 1.19
N ALA A 64 4.09 -8.80 1.50
CA ALA A 64 3.30 -7.96 0.60
C ALA A 64 4.03 -6.64 0.30
N GLU A 65 4.59 -5.98 1.32
CA GLU A 65 5.39 -4.76 1.16
C GLU A 65 6.66 -5.01 0.32
N GLN A 66 7.43 -6.04 0.66
CA GLN A 66 8.63 -6.40 -0.10
C GLN A 66 8.32 -6.69 -1.57
N GLN A 67 7.21 -7.36 -1.86
CA GLN A 67 6.81 -7.67 -3.23
C GLN A 67 6.31 -6.44 -3.99
N TRP A 68 5.82 -5.41 -3.30
CA TRP A 68 5.50 -4.14 -3.93
C TRP A 68 6.76 -3.48 -4.45
N PHE A 69 7.80 -3.37 -3.61
CA PHE A 69 9.09 -2.81 -4.03
C PHE A 69 9.82 -3.67 -5.08
N TRP A 70 9.71 -5.00 -4.96
CA TRP A 70 10.21 -5.92 -6.00
C TRP A 70 9.58 -5.63 -7.37
N LEU A 71 8.31 -5.21 -7.43
CA LEU A 71 7.64 -4.88 -8.69
C LEU A 71 8.38 -3.76 -9.44
N GLY A 72 8.75 -2.68 -8.74
CA GLY A 72 9.50 -1.56 -9.33
C GLY A 72 10.93 -1.94 -9.71
N ASN A 73 11.56 -2.83 -8.93
CA ASN A 73 12.89 -3.34 -9.27
C ASN A 73 12.87 -4.29 -10.50
N GLN A 74 11.78 -5.04 -10.67
CA GLN A 74 11.65 -6.03 -11.76
C GLN A 74 11.27 -5.38 -13.09
N TYR A 75 10.53 -4.28 -13.07
CA TYR A 75 10.04 -3.60 -14.27
C TYR A 75 10.56 -2.16 -14.28
N PRO A 76 11.62 -1.84 -15.04
CA PRO A 76 12.25 -0.51 -15.03
C PRO A 76 11.34 0.67 -15.42
N TYR A 77 10.23 0.37 -16.11
CA TYR A 77 9.18 1.34 -16.47
C TYR A 77 8.11 1.54 -15.39
N VAL A 78 8.19 0.82 -14.27
CA VAL A 78 7.26 0.95 -13.15
C VAL A 78 7.89 1.82 -12.07
N ILE A 79 7.37 3.03 -11.90
CA ILE A 79 7.80 3.94 -10.84
C ILE A 79 6.78 3.84 -9.70
N LEU A 80 7.28 3.51 -8.50
CA LEU A 80 6.45 3.39 -7.30
C LEU A 80 6.41 4.71 -6.54
N HIS A 81 5.22 5.14 -6.15
CA HIS A 81 4.97 6.35 -5.37
C HIS A 81 4.46 5.96 -3.97
N SER A 82 3.53 6.73 -3.38
CA SER A 82 2.94 6.42 -2.07
C SER A 82 2.35 5.01 -2.01
N PHE A 83 2.64 4.29 -0.93
CA PHE A 83 2.18 2.92 -0.72
C PHE A 83 1.92 2.68 0.77
N ILE A 84 0.91 1.86 1.07
CA ILE A 84 0.65 1.41 2.44
C ILE A 84 0.02 0.01 2.45
N VAL A 85 0.46 -0.81 3.39
CA VAL A 85 -0.20 -2.06 3.75
C VAL A 85 -1.14 -1.79 4.93
N MET A 86 -2.38 -2.22 4.80
CA MET A 86 -3.42 -2.20 5.83
C MET A 86 -3.72 -3.65 6.25
N PRO A 87 -4.43 -3.91 7.37
CA PRO A 87 -4.65 -5.27 7.84
C PRO A 87 -5.23 -6.24 6.81
N ASN A 88 -6.16 -5.79 5.95
CA ASN A 88 -6.85 -6.64 4.98
C ASN A 88 -6.72 -6.21 3.51
N HIS A 89 -5.94 -5.17 3.21
CA HIS A 89 -5.73 -4.68 1.85
C HIS A 89 -4.44 -3.88 1.77
N ILE A 90 -4.03 -3.52 0.56
CA ILE A 90 -2.96 -2.56 0.34
C ILE A 90 -3.45 -1.46 -0.59
N HIS A 91 -2.89 -0.26 -0.44
CA HIS A 91 -3.03 0.82 -1.39
C HIS A 91 -1.69 1.22 -1.94
N GLY A 92 -1.63 1.54 -3.23
CA GLY A 92 -0.42 2.02 -3.85
C GLY A 92 -0.71 2.96 -5.01
N ILE A 93 0.21 3.88 -5.23
CA ILE A 93 0.30 4.66 -6.46
C ILE A 93 1.49 4.13 -7.26
N LEU A 94 1.26 3.82 -8.53
CA LEU A 94 2.32 3.44 -9.47
C LEU A 94 2.14 4.17 -10.79
N GLU A 95 3.25 4.41 -11.46
CA GLU A 95 3.32 5.02 -12.79
C GLU A 95 3.91 4.00 -13.77
N ILE A 96 3.32 3.93 -14.95
CA ILE A 96 3.87 3.18 -16.07
C ILE A 96 4.47 4.20 -17.03
N ASP A 97 5.79 4.36 -16.99
CA ASP A 97 6.59 5.29 -17.80
C ASP A 97 7.29 4.52 -18.93
N SER A 98 6.67 4.56 -20.11
CA SER A 98 7.16 3.88 -21.30
C SER A 98 8.49 4.43 -21.81
N SER A 99 8.83 5.68 -21.48
CA SER A 99 10.09 6.31 -21.91
C SER A 99 11.33 5.71 -21.23
N LYS A 100 11.14 4.94 -20.14
CA LYS A 100 12.22 4.24 -19.41
C LYS A 100 12.73 2.99 -20.14
N VAL A 101 12.12 2.61 -21.25
CA VAL A 101 12.43 1.38 -21.97
C VAL A 101 12.74 1.74 -23.40
N GLU A 102 13.86 1.25 -23.91
CA GLU A 102 14.20 1.39 -25.33
C GLU A 102 13.19 0.63 -26.20
N GLU A 103 12.79 1.26 -27.31
CA GLU A 103 11.78 0.68 -28.19
C GLU A 103 12.24 -0.69 -28.73
N GLY A 104 11.40 -1.72 -28.51
CA GLY A 104 11.68 -3.09 -28.96
C GLY A 104 12.52 -3.95 -28.02
N CYS A 105 13.08 -3.42 -26.92
CA CYS A 105 13.88 -4.23 -26.00
C CYS A 105 13.04 -5.01 -24.97
N MET A 106 11.81 -4.53 -24.67
CA MET A 106 10.90 -5.17 -23.73
C MET A 106 9.45 -4.82 -24.03
N LYS A 107 8.55 -5.80 -23.85
CA LYS A 107 7.10 -5.55 -23.86
C LYS A 107 6.65 -4.94 -22.54
N ILE A 108 6.07 -3.74 -22.58
CA ILE A 108 5.44 -3.10 -21.42
C ILE A 108 4.16 -3.87 -21.04
N LYS A 109 4.09 -4.29 -19.79
CA LYS A 109 2.92 -4.95 -19.22
C LYS A 109 1.83 -3.95 -18.86
N SER A 110 0.58 -4.33 -19.09
CA SER A 110 -0.59 -3.60 -18.60
C SER A 110 -0.65 -3.58 -17.07
N LEU A 111 -1.43 -2.65 -16.50
CA LEU A 111 -1.67 -2.61 -15.06
C LEU A 111 -2.17 -3.96 -14.51
N SER A 112 -3.10 -4.61 -15.22
CA SER A 112 -3.65 -5.91 -14.82
C SER A 112 -2.59 -7.01 -14.79
N GLU A 113 -1.67 -7.03 -15.76
CA GLU A 113 -0.55 -7.99 -15.76
C GLU A 113 0.44 -7.72 -14.63
N LEU A 114 0.72 -6.45 -14.30
CA LEU A 114 1.57 -6.06 -13.18
C LEU A 114 0.95 -6.46 -11.83
N MET A 115 -0.35 -6.19 -11.64
CA MET A 115 -1.08 -6.60 -10.43
C MET A 115 -1.20 -8.12 -10.34
N GLY A 116 -1.33 -8.81 -11.48
CA GLY A 116 -1.27 -10.27 -11.55
C GLY A 116 0.08 -10.82 -11.10
N ALA A 117 1.18 -10.22 -11.57
CA ALA A 117 2.54 -10.59 -11.15
C ALA A 117 2.71 -10.38 -9.65
N PHE A 118 2.38 -9.20 -9.13
CA PHE A 118 2.42 -8.88 -7.69
C PHE A 118 1.64 -9.90 -6.85
N LYS A 119 0.37 -10.17 -7.19
CA LYS A 119 -0.47 -11.12 -6.44
C LYS A 119 0.11 -12.54 -6.46
N THR A 120 0.65 -12.95 -7.60
CA THR A 120 1.19 -14.31 -7.78
C THR A 120 2.48 -14.50 -6.98
N THR A 121 3.43 -13.57 -7.07
CA THR A 121 4.72 -13.70 -6.38
C THR A 121 4.59 -13.54 -4.87
N SER A 122 3.77 -12.59 -4.41
CA SER A 122 3.45 -12.44 -2.98
C SER A 122 2.77 -13.68 -2.42
N SER A 123 1.75 -14.23 -3.10
CA SER A 123 1.09 -15.46 -2.65
C SER A 123 2.09 -16.62 -2.55
N LYS A 124 2.96 -16.79 -3.55
CA LYS A 124 4.00 -17.83 -3.54
C LYS A 124 4.90 -17.73 -2.30
N LEU A 125 5.42 -16.54 -2.00
CA LEU A 125 6.30 -16.35 -0.85
C LEU A 125 5.57 -16.50 0.49
N ILE A 126 4.32 -16.04 0.58
CA ILE A 126 3.46 -16.23 1.76
C ILE A 126 3.20 -17.72 2.00
N HIS A 127 2.89 -18.49 0.95
CA HIS A 127 2.67 -19.93 1.03
C HIS A 127 3.93 -20.69 1.43
N LEU A 128 5.08 -20.31 0.87
CA LEU A 128 6.39 -20.86 1.25
C LEU A 128 6.77 -20.55 2.71
N SER A 129 6.24 -19.45 3.27
CA SER A 129 6.38 -19.10 4.69
C SER A 129 5.40 -19.84 5.62
N GLY A 130 4.64 -20.81 5.10
CA GLY A 130 3.74 -21.68 5.87
C GLY A 130 2.25 -21.31 5.81
N TYR A 131 1.88 -20.17 5.21
CA TYR A 131 0.50 -19.68 5.20
C TYR A 131 -0.28 -20.11 3.94
N LYS A 132 -0.43 -21.42 3.72
CA LYS A 132 -0.99 -22.01 2.49
C LYS A 132 -2.41 -21.57 2.13
N GLU A 133 -3.20 -21.17 3.13
CA GLU A 133 -4.60 -20.75 2.93
C GLU A 133 -4.75 -19.29 2.45
N PHE A 134 -3.67 -18.52 2.46
CA PHE A 134 -3.70 -17.12 2.05
C PHE A 134 -4.16 -16.95 0.60
N LYS A 135 -5.10 -16.04 0.36
CA LYS A 135 -5.62 -15.70 -0.97
C LYS A 135 -5.90 -14.21 -1.06
N TRP A 136 -5.54 -13.61 -2.19
CA TRP A 136 -6.02 -12.29 -2.59
C TRP A 136 -7.48 -12.37 -3.08
N HIS A 137 -8.20 -11.25 -3.01
CA HIS A 137 -9.44 -11.08 -3.73
C HIS A 137 -9.20 -11.18 -5.26
N ARG A 138 -10.17 -11.70 -6.01
CA ARG A 138 -10.02 -11.97 -7.46
C ARG A 138 -9.71 -10.71 -8.26
N SER A 139 -10.45 -9.64 -8.00
CA SER A 139 -10.25 -8.32 -8.62
C SER A 139 -9.36 -7.42 -7.76
N PHE A 140 -8.99 -6.28 -8.31
CA PHE A 140 -8.43 -5.14 -7.59
C PHE A 140 -9.21 -3.90 -8.06
N HIS A 141 -9.14 -2.82 -7.31
CA HIS A 141 -9.67 -1.53 -7.73
C HIS A 141 -8.54 -0.67 -8.29
N ASP A 142 -8.82 0.09 -9.34
CA ASP A 142 -7.88 1.04 -9.91
C ASP A 142 -8.55 2.36 -10.29
N HIS A 143 -7.75 3.43 -10.29
CA HIS A 143 -8.16 4.76 -10.70
C HIS A 143 -6.99 5.51 -11.36
N ILE A 144 -7.22 6.04 -12.56
CA ILE A 144 -6.21 6.86 -13.27
C ILE A 144 -6.16 8.27 -12.65
N ILE A 145 -4.99 8.66 -12.16
CA ILE A 145 -4.72 9.97 -11.59
C ILE A 145 -4.31 10.94 -12.70
N ARG A 146 -5.20 11.86 -13.06
CA ARG A 146 -5.02 12.79 -14.19
C ARG A 146 -4.57 14.21 -13.80
N SER A 147 -4.41 14.49 -12.51
CA SER A 147 -4.01 15.83 -12.06
C SER A 147 -3.13 15.79 -10.82
N LYS A 148 -2.28 16.80 -10.69
CA LYS A 148 -1.45 17.01 -9.51
C LYS A 148 -2.25 17.11 -8.21
N LYS A 149 -3.43 17.76 -8.26
CA LYS A 149 -4.32 17.88 -7.09
C LYS A 149 -4.87 16.52 -6.67
N ALA A 150 -5.30 15.70 -7.63
CA ALA A 150 -5.76 14.34 -7.36
C ALA A 150 -4.63 13.49 -6.76
N TYR A 151 -3.42 13.56 -7.34
CA TYR A 151 -2.23 12.90 -6.80
C TYR A 151 -1.98 13.27 -5.34
N GLN A 152 -1.89 14.57 -5.04
CA GLN A 152 -1.64 15.06 -3.69
C GLN A 152 -2.70 14.60 -2.69
N ASN A 153 -3.97 14.59 -3.09
CA ASN A 153 -5.07 14.13 -2.24
C ASN A 153 -4.98 12.62 -1.94
N ILE A 154 -4.67 11.80 -2.96
CA ILE A 154 -4.56 10.35 -2.82
C ILE A 154 -3.31 9.98 -2.00
N SER A 155 -2.16 10.61 -2.27
CA SER A 155 -0.95 10.43 -1.45
C SER A 155 -1.21 10.76 0.01
N LYS A 156 -1.86 11.90 0.28
CA LYS A 156 -2.25 12.28 1.65
C LYS A 156 -3.24 11.29 2.28
N TYR A 157 -4.17 10.75 1.49
CA TYR A 157 -5.09 9.70 1.96
C TYR A 157 -4.31 8.45 2.40
N ILE A 158 -3.39 7.96 1.55
CA ILE A 158 -2.53 6.80 1.86
C ILE A 158 -1.74 7.02 3.15
N GLU A 159 -1.09 8.17 3.30
CA GLU A 159 -0.26 8.50 4.47
C GLU A 159 -1.07 8.59 5.76
N THR A 160 -2.33 9.02 5.69
CA THR A 160 -3.20 9.20 6.87
C THR A 160 -4.14 8.03 7.12
N ASN A 161 -4.09 6.98 6.28
CA ASN A 161 -5.03 5.87 6.33
C ASN A 161 -5.01 5.08 7.65
N PRO A 162 -3.86 4.85 8.31
CA PRO A 162 -3.84 4.14 9.60
C PRO A 162 -4.69 4.82 10.68
N LEU A 163 -4.87 6.14 10.58
CA LEU A 163 -5.70 6.93 11.50
C LEU A 163 -7.21 6.73 11.25
N ARG A 164 -7.59 6.32 10.04
CA ARG A 164 -8.99 6.24 9.56
C ARG A 164 -9.54 4.81 9.50
N TRP A 165 -8.72 3.83 9.84
CA TRP A 165 -9.05 2.41 9.72
C TRP A 165 -10.40 1.98 10.34
N GLU A 166 -10.76 2.50 11.52
CA GLU A 166 -12.04 2.17 12.16
C GLU A 166 -13.26 2.63 11.35
N SER A 167 -13.11 3.70 10.56
CA SER A 167 -14.14 4.22 9.67
C SER A 167 -14.13 3.49 8.32
N ASP A 168 -12.93 3.16 7.81
CA ASP A 168 -12.76 2.56 6.47
C ASP A 168 -13.06 1.05 6.47
N SER A 169 -12.81 0.33 7.58
CA SER A 169 -13.16 -1.10 7.71
C SER A 169 -14.66 -1.41 7.56
N LYS A 170 -15.53 -0.39 7.65
CA LYS A 170 -16.99 -0.52 7.45
C LYS A 170 -17.46 -0.25 6.02
N ASN A 171 -16.59 0.31 5.17
CA ASN A 171 -16.95 0.79 3.83
C ASN A 171 -16.26 -0.01 2.70
N GLN A 172 -15.61 -1.13 3.04
CA GLN A 172 -14.87 -1.99 2.11
C GLN A 172 -15.50 -3.36 1.93
#